data_AF-A0A3S3UQK5-F1
#
_entry.id   AF-A0A3S3UQK5-F1
#
_cell.length_a   1.000
_cell.length_b   1.000
_cell.length_c   1.000
_cell.angle_alpha   90.00
_cell.angle_beta   90.00
_cell.angle_gamma   90.00
#
_symmetry.space_group_name_H-M   'P 1'
#
loop_
_entity.id
_entity.type
_entity.pdbx_description
1 polymer ?
#
loop_
_entity_poly.entity_id
_entity_poly.type
_entity_poly.pdbx_seq_one_letter_code
_entity_poly.pdbx_strand_id
1 'polypeptide(L)'
;ARRGLAETMDEAIRYPLVPRHDGSETAPCVLAGPTCDSADVMYEKTPYPLPLSLTIGDEVLIEGTGAYTTTYSAVAFNGFEPLRSYVI
;
A
#
# COMPACT_ATOMS: atom_id res chain seq x y z
N ALA A 1 8.91 6.69 1.14
CA ALA A 1 9.71 5.53 1.58
C ALA A 1 8.80 4.48 2.21
N ARG A 2 8.41 3.49 1.38
CA ARG A 2 7.49 2.35 1.61
C ARG A 2 7.31 1.93 3.07
N ARG A 3 6.53 2.70 3.84
CA ARG A 3 6.38 2.62 5.30
C ARG A 3 5.97 1.20 5.70
N GLY A 4 6.94 0.36 6.06
CA GLY A 4 6.70 -1.07 6.35
C GLY A 4 6.57 -2.01 5.14
N LEU A 5 6.42 -1.49 3.92
CA LEU A 5 6.27 -2.27 2.69
C LEU A 5 7.55 -2.28 1.85
N ALA A 6 8.71 -2.12 2.50
CA ALA A 6 10.01 -2.13 1.84
C ALA A 6 10.22 -3.40 1.00
N GLU A 7 9.63 -4.52 1.42
CA GLU A 7 9.69 -5.81 0.72
C GLU A 7 8.98 -5.81 -0.65
N THR A 8 8.15 -4.80 -0.94
CA THR A 8 7.54 -4.63 -2.27
C THR A 8 8.52 -4.02 -3.29
N MET A 9 9.74 -3.63 -2.87
CA MET A 9 10.78 -3.10 -3.77
C MET A 9 11.00 -4.03 -4.96
N ASP A 10 11.03 -3.42 -6.15
CA ASP A 10 11.12 -4.15 -7.41
C ASP A 10 10.04 -5.23 -7.63
N GLU A 11 8.88 -5.09 -6.95
CA GLU A 11 7.78 -6.07 -6.94
C GLU A 11 8.17 -7.44 -6.35
N ALA A 12 9.21 -7.50 -5.51
CA ALA A 12 9.70 -8.74 -4.90
C ALA A 12 8.63 -9.44 -4.04
N ILE A 13 7.80 -8.67 -3.32
CA ILE A 13 6.59 -9.17 -2.65
C ILE A 13 5.36 -8.41 -3.18
N ARG A 14 4.34 -9.17 -3.61
CA ARG A 14 3.04 -8.65 -4.01
C ARG A 14 2.00 -9.05 -2.98
N TYR A 15 1.53 -8.09 -2.20
CA TYR A 15 0.50 -8.32 -1.19
C TYR A 15 -0.89 -8.36 -1.85
N PRO A 16 -1.82 -9.13 -1.30
CA PRO A 16 -3.23 -9.02 -1.67
C PRO A 16 -3.76 -7.63 -1.34
N LEU A 17 -4.41 -6.99 -2.31
CA LEU A 17 -5.14 -5.75 -2.11
C LEU A 17 -6.63 -6.06 -2.08
N VAL A 18 -7.30 -5.73 -0.98
CA VAL A 18 -8.75 -5.90 -0.82
C VAL A 18 -9.39 -4.51 -0.80
N PRO A 19 -9.95 -4.04 -1.92
CA PRO A 19 -10.69 -2.79 -1.98
C PRO A 19 -12.11 -3.00 -1.41
N ARG A 20 -12.71 -1.92 -0.91
CA ARG A 20 -14.09 -1.94 -0.40
C ARG A 20 -15.15 -2.27 -1.47
N HIS A 21 -14.93 -1.89 -2.72
CA HIS A 21 -15.90 -2.07 -3.81
C HIS A 21 -15.60 -3.36 -4.58
N ASP A 22 -16.06 -4.48 -4.06
CA ASP A 22 -15.94 -5.77 -4.74
C ASP A 22 -16.93 -5.87 -5.91
N GLY A 23 -16.44 -6.26 -7.10
CA GLY A 23 -17.28 -6.55 -8.26
C GLY A 23 -17.61 -5.38 -9.19
N SER A 24 -17.07 -4.18 -8.98
CA SER A 24 -17.13 -3.12 -10.00
C SER A 24 -16.15 -3.40 -11.15
N GLU A 25 -16.29 -2.68 -12.26
CA GLU A 25 -15.27 -2.68 -13.31
C GLU A 25 -13.92 -2.24 -12.73
N THR A 26 -12.86 -2.97 -13.08
CA THR A 26 -11.51 -2.72 -12.60
C THR A 26 -10.60 -2.31 -13.75
N ALA A 27 -9.67 -1.40 -13.50
CA ALA A 27 -8.63 -1.00 -14.44
C ALA A 27 -7.23 -1.21 -13.85
N PRO A 28 -6.18 -1.36 -14.68
CA PRO A 28 -4.80 -1.41 -14.20
C PRO A 28 -4.43 -0.08 -13.52
N CYS A 29 -4.05 -0.16 -12.25
CA CYS A 29 -3.67 0.99 -11.44
C CYS A 29 -2.31 0.77 -10.76
N VAL A 30 -1.54 1.86 -10.65
CA VAL A 30 -0.28 1.92 -9.92
C VAL A 30 -0.56 2.58 -8.57
N LEU A 31 -0.04 2.02 -7.48
CA LEU A 31 -0.31 2.53 -6.13
C LEU A 31 0.83 3.46 -5.70
N ALA A 32 0.54 4.74 -5.44
CA ALA A 32 1.51 5.69 -4.92
C ALA A 32 1.24 5.98 -3.44
N GLY A 33 2.28 5.91 -2.61
CA GLY A 33 2.22 6.34 -1.23
C GLY A 33 2.20 7.87 -1.09
N PRO A 34 2.00 8.39 0.14
CA PRO A 34 1.78 9.82 0.39
C PRO A 34 3.05 10.68 0.30
N THR A 35 4.22 10.08 0.07
CA THR A 35 5.49 10.82 0.01
C THR A 35 5.89 11.12 -1.42
N CYS A 36 6.59 12.25 -1.64
CA CYS A 36 7.14 12.62 -2.95
C CYS A 36 8.34 11.76 -3.39
N ASP A 37 8.57 10.63 -2.73
CA ASP A 37 9.69 9.74 -2.98
C ASP A 37 9.27 8.73 -4.06
N SER A 38 10.06 8.62 -5.14
CA SER A 38 9.80 7.66 -6.21
C SER A 38 9.85 6.21 -5.70
N ALA A 39 10.53 5.95 -4.58
CA ALA A 39 10.48 4.66 -3.91
C ALA A 39 9.10 4.38 -3.28
N ASP A 40 8.18 5.34 -3.13
CA ASP A 40 6.84 5.13 -2.57
C ASP A 40 5.80 4.64 -3.60
N VAL A 41 6.22 4.43 -4.84
CA VAL A 41 5.39 3.88 -5.92
C VAL A 41 5.51 2.35 -5.94
N MET A 42 4.38 1.66 -5.87
CA MET A 42 4.26 0.21 -5.88
C MET A 42 3.52 -0.26 -7.14
N TYR A 43 3.95 -1.42 -7.64
CA TYR A 43 3.32 -2.11 -8.76
C TYR A 43 3.29 -1.32 -10.07
N GLU A 44 4.38 -0.61 -10.37
CA GLU A 44 4.53 0.18 -11.62
C GLU A 44 4.76 -0.70 -12.85
N LYS A 45 5.50 -1.82 -12.70
CA LYS A 45 5.80 -2.74 -13.82
C LYS A 45 4.63 -3.66 -14.09
N THR A 46 3.98 -4.15 -13.04
CA THR A 46 2.81 -5.01 -13.11
C THR A 46 1.65 -4.41 -12.32
N PRO A 47 0.83 -3.54 -12.94
CA PRO A 47 -0.27 -2.85 -12.28
C PRO A 47 -1.28 -3.80 -11.62
N TYR A 48 -1.90 -3.34 -10.53
CA TYR A 48 -2.97 -4.08 -9.88
C TYR A 48 -4.33 -3.67 -10.47
N PRO A 49 -5.24 -4.61 -10.77
CA PRO A 49 -6.60 -4.25 -11.14
C PRO A 49 -7.31 -3.67 -9.91
N LEU A 50 -7.70 -2.40 -9.98
CA LEU A 50 -8.47 -1.75 -8.92
C LEU A 50 -9.82 -1.24 -9.44
N PRO A 51 -10.86 -1.27 -8.59
CA PRO A 51 -12.19 -0.73 -8.88
C PRO A 51 -12.13 0.72 -9.39
N LEU A 52 -12.70 0.98 -10.56
CA LEU A 52 -12.85 2.34 -11.10
C LEU A 52 -13.80 3.21 -10.25
N SER A 53 -14.62 2.58 -9.42
CA SER A 53 -15.52 3.25 -8.49
C SER A 53 -14.84 3.72 -7.20
N LEU A 54 -13.52 3.56 -7.05
CA LEU A 54 -12.78 4.10 -5.91
C LEU A 54 -12.88 5.63 -5.87
N THR A 55 -13.22 6.14 -4.70
CA THR A 55 -13.35 7.56 -4.42
C THR A 55 -12.48 7.98 -3.23
N ILE A 56 -12.24 9.29 -3.10
CA ILE A 56 -11.48 9.82 -1.98
C ILE A 56 -12.20 9.48 -0.68
N GLY A 57 -11.49 8.84 0.25
CA GLY A 57 -12.02 8.37 1.53
C GLY A 57 -12.34 6.87 1.56
N ASP A 58 -12.26 6.16 0.42
CA ASP A 58 -12.33 4.71 0.41
C ASP A 58 -11.05 4.09 0.97
N GLU A 59 -11.23 2.99 1.69
CA GLU A 59 -10.14 2.21 2.29
C GLU A 59 -9.77 1.04 1.38
N VAL A 60 -8.47 0.80 1.25
CA VAL A 60 -7.90 -0.37 0.57
C VAL A 60 -7.03 -1.11 1.57
N LEU A 61 -7.38 -2.37 1.85
CA LEU A 61 -6.63 -3.19 2.79
C LEU A 61 -5.48 -3.89 2.06
N ILE A 62 -4.29 -3.83 2.66
CA ILE A 62 -3.10 -4.56 2.21
C ILE A 62 -2.89 -5.72 3.17
N GLU A 63 -3.29 -6.92 2.77
CA GLU A 63 -3.23 -8.10 3.62
C GLU A 63 -1.84 -8.76 3.59
N GLY A 64 -1.58 -9.67 4.54
CA GLY A 64 -0.30 -10.39 4.61
C GLY A 64 0.89 -9.56 5.13
N THR A 65 0.62 -8.36 5.63
CA THR A 65 1.62 -7.40 6.16
C THR A 65 1.97 -7.64 7.63
N GLY A 66 1.75 -8.85 8.14
CA GLY A 66 1.98 -9.19 9.56
C GLY A 66 3.45 -9.38 9.93
N ALA A 67 4.32 -9.66 8.96
CA ALA A 67 5.74 -9.88 9.18
C ALA A 67 6.55 -8.65 8.75
N TYR A 68 7.45 -8.19 9.62
CA TYR A 68 8.43 -7.12 9.38
C TYR A 68 7.89 -5.72 9.00
N THR A 69 6.60 -5.57 8.65
CA THR A 69 6.00 -4.29 8.25
C THR A 69 6.00 -3.25 9.36
N THR A 70 5.69 -3.66 10.59
CA THR A 70 5.75 -2.75 11.76
C THR A 70 7.19 -2.34 12.08
N THR A 71 8.14 -3.26 11.97
CA THR A 71 9.57 -3.02 12.24
C THR A 71 10.22 -2.13 11.17
N TYR A 72 9.81 -2.22 9.90
CA TYR A 72 10.28 -1.35 8.82
C TYR A 72 9.50 -0.03 8.70
N SER A 73 8.51 0.21 9.57
CA SER A 73 7.83 1.50 9.60
C SER A 73 8.78 2.56 10.18
N ALA A 74 9.40 3.33 9.29
CA ALA A 74 10.38 4.34 9.66
C ALA A 74 9.75 5.35 10.64
N VAL A 75 10.33 5.45 11.83
CA VAL A 75 9.96 6.42 12.85
C VAL A 75 10.18 7.83 12.30
N ALA A 76 9.10 8.58 12.09
CA ALA A 76 9.09 10.02 11.77
C ALA A 76 9.78 10.48 10.46
N PHE A 77 9.88 9.62 9.44
CA PHE A 77 10.33 10.08 8.10
C PHE A 77 9.29 11.02 7.47
N ASN A 78 9.70 12.25 7.12
CA ASN A 78 8.85 13.37 6.71
C ASN A 78 7.79 13.84 7.74
N GLY A 79 8.03 13.63 9.04
CA GLY A 79 7.15 14.17 10.10
C GLY A 79 5.79 13.49 10.25
N PHE A 80 5.56 12.38 9.54
CA PHE A 80 4.37 11.57 9.68
C PHE A 80 4.53 10.55 10.82
N GLU A 81 3.47 10.34 11.60
CA GLU A 81 3.43 9.38 12.70
C GLU A 81 3.68 7.93 12.23
N PRO A 82 4.20 7.06 13.12
CA PRO A 82 4.33 5.63 12.85
C PRO A 82 2.98 4.97 12.53
N LEU A 83 3.01 3.84 11.84
CA LEU A 83 1.82 3.02 11.60
C LEU A 83 1.19 2.60 12.94
N ARG A 84 -0.09 2.93 13.14
CA ARG A 84 -0.83 2.49 14.32
C ARG A 84 -1.05 0.98 14.26
N SER A 85 -0.66 0.29 15.33
CA SER A 85 -0.91 -1.14 15.52
C SER A 85 -1.91 -1.33 16.66
N TYR A 86 -2.86 -2.22 16.46
CA TYR A 86 -3.86 -2.61 17.44
C TYR A 86 -3.71 -4.10 17.73
N VAL A 87 -3.71 -4.48 19.01
CA VAL A 87 -3.70 -5.88 19.45
C VAL A 87 -5.11 -6.18 19.96
N ILE A 88 -5.80 -7.09 19.30
CA ILE A 88 -7.19 -7.49 19.59
C ILE A 88 -7.20 -8.79 20.39
#